data_AF-A0A971Q0J1-F1
#
_entry.id   AF-A0A971Q0J1-F1
#
_cell.length_a   1.000
_cell.length_b   1.000
_cell.length_c   1.000
_cell.angle_alpha   90.00
_cell.angle_beta   90.00
_cell.angle_gamma   90.00
#
_symmetry.space_group_name_H-M   'P 1'
#
loop_
_entity.id
_entity.type
_entity.pdbx_description
1 polymer ?
#
loop_
_entity_poly.entity_id
_entity_poly.type
_entity_poly.pdbx_seq_one_letter_code
_entity_poly.pdbx_strand_id
1 'polypeptide(L)'
;METNQGMVGVEVFKLAPGDINYLFRRSGLNGNSLSSFSYNAEQAATSSPSELFKKLSESPQFRQIALRLLQPDLKIEFNSGGAGTADDKYYALLSADDKTVLAQLVNSDGDILLLLFPDGESFLRWWTDLYASTGMGAYQNVFPNVMETEVLVCALHCVDIYRRSYMESMLDYRSGVDSSLSMQDFVQLLKRSLASRDKRWLLPTMFEITPGLKNSSIALNPEHMKQIGELGFITSDANDVTLAERSRIMGTEFITSWMGGFGWQATALIDGQERSLSRVFLAPTAFTNHLISFEAAQAGKTRFRHQAANRQELLEILSGWMKALGRAAGITDAESSTEPPPASAQVRFCSNCGAEIRPGKRFCTACGNSL
;
A
#
# COMPACT_ATOMS: atom_id res chain seq x y z
N MET A 1 -9.93 -7.96 -16.04
CA MET A 1 -9.38 -8.40 -14.76
C MET A 1 -10.49 -9.13 -14.02
N GLU A 2 -10.66 -10.44 -14.30
CA GLU A 2 -11.60 -11.29 -13.56
C GLU A 2 -10.79 -12.07 -12.52
N THR A 3 -10.56 -11.43 -11.37
CA THR A 3 -9.86 -12.00 -10.21
C THR A 3 -10.88 -12.35 -9.13
N ASN A 4 -11.62 -13.44 -9.32
CA ASN A 4 -12.59 -13.93 -8.31
C ASN A 4 -11.98 -14.90 -7.28
N GLN A 5 -10.72 -15.31 -7.46
CA GLN A 5 -10.01 -16.16 -6.49
C GLN A 5 -9.29 -15.26 -5.47
N GLY A 6 -10.00 -14.77 -4.45
CA GLY A 6 -9.42 -13.97 -3.37
C GLY A 6 -10.38 -13.03 -2.63
N MET A 7 -11.57 -12.81 -3.17
CA MET A 7 -12.56 -11.84 -2.63
C MET A 7 -13.64 -12.50 -1.75
N VAL A 8 -13.29 -13.54 -0.99
CA VAL A 8 -14.26 -14.20 -0.10
C VAL A 8 -14.69 -13.22 0.99
N GLY A 9 -15.98 -12.90 1.04
CA GLY A 9 -16.54 -11.97 2.02
C GLY A 9 -16.29 -10.49 1.73
N VAL A 10 -15.79 -10.14 0.53
CA VAL A 10 -15.62 -8.75 0.10
C VAL A 10 -16.87 -8.31 -0.65
N GLU A 11 -17.52 -7.26 -0.18
CA GLU A 11 -18.66 -6.67 -0.88
C GLU A 11 -18.19 -5.53 -1.78
N VAL A 12 -18.66 -5.51 -3.02
CA VAL A 12 -18.24 -4.56 -4.04
C VAL A 12 -19.41 -3.68 -4.46
N PHE A 13 -19.24 -2.38 -4.31
CA PHE A 13 -20.18 -1.37 -4.78
C PHE A 13 -19.48 -0.46 -5.78
N LYS A 14 -20.29 0.12 -6.66
CA LYS A 14 -19.87 1.08 -7.67
C LYS A 14 -20.76 2.31 -7.52
N LEU A 15 -20.19 3.50 -7.66
CA LEU A 15 -20.91 4.77 -7.64
C LEU A 15 -20.45 5.63 -8.82
N ALA A 16 -21.39 6.33 -9.45
CA ALA A 16 -21.03 7.41 -10.36
C ALA A 16 -20.51 8.61 -9.53
N PRO A 17 -19.64 9.47 -10.07
CA PRO A 17 -19.14 10.64 -9.33
C PRO A 17 -20.23 11.53 -8.72
N GLY A 18 -21.35 11.70 -9.43
CA GLY A 18 -22.50 12.49 -8.96
C GLY A 18 -23.26 11.86 -7.78
N ASP A 19 -23.10 10.56 -7.54
CA ASP A 19 -23.81 9.83 -6.48
C ASP A 19 -23.35 10.23 -5.07
N ILE A 20 -22.15 10.80 -4.94
CA ILE A 20 -21.58 11.27 -3.67
C ILE A 20 -22.51 12.25 -2.96
N ASN A 21 -23.15 13.17 -3.69
CA ASN A 21 -24.08 14.12 -3.07
C ASN A 21 -25.33 13.43 -2.48
N TYR A 22 -25.78 12.34 -3.09
CA TYR A 22 -26.89 11.54 -2.56
C TYR A 22 -26.47 10.72 -1.37
N LEU A 23 -25.22 10.25 -1.34
CA LEU A 23 -24.63 9.60 -0.18
C LEU A 23 -24.65 10.55 1.02
N PHE A 24 -24.24 11.81 0.86
CA PHE A 24 -24.34 12.84 1.91
C PHE A 24 -25.80 13.02 2.38
N ARG A 25 -26.74 13.27 1.45
CA ARG A 25 -28.15 13.50 1.80
C ARG A 25 -28.81 12.33 2.52
N ARG A 26 -28.60 11.11 2.04
CA ARG A 26 -29.25 9.90 2.58
C ARG A 26 -28.60 9.45 3.89
N SER A 27 -27.29 9.65 4.06
CA SER A 27 -26.60 9.30 5.31
C SER A 27 -26.80 10.36 6.40
N GLY A 28 -27.03 11.62 6.03
CA GLY A 28 -27.09 12.74 6.98
C GLY A 28 -25.73 13.14 7.55
N LEU A 29 -24.63 12.61 7.01
CA LEU A 29 -23.27 12.94 7.43
C LEU A 29 -22.82 14.27 6.82
N ASN A 30 -21.91 14.97 7.49
CA ASN A 30 -21.39 16.26 7.03
C ASN A 30 -20.06 16.16 6.29
N GLY A 31 -19.41 14.99 6.34
CA GLY A 31 -18.03 14.83 5.91
C GLY A 31 -17.03 15.21 7.01
N ASN A 32 -15.77 14.86 6.83
CA ASN A 32 -14.65 15.37 7.63
C ASN A 32 -13.43 15.64 6.74
N SER A 33 -12.33 16.14 7.31
CA SER A 33 -11.15 16.55 6.55
C SER A 33 -10.39 15.37 5.91
N LEU A 34 -10.58 14.15 6.42
CA LEU A 34 -9.97 12.96 5.84
C LEU A 34 -10.71 12.46 4.60
N SER A 35 -12.00 12.76 4.42
CA SER A 35 -12.74 12.43 3.20
C SER A 35 -12.20 13.17 1.97
N SER A 36 -12.08 12.47 0.85
CA SER A 36 -11.76 13.07 -0.46
C SER A 36 -12.96 13.81 -1.08
N PHE A 37 -14.12 13.73 -0.44
CA PHE A 37 -15.38 14.26 -0.94
C PHE A 37 -15.96 15.33 -0.01
N SER A 38 -16.58 16.33 -0.63
CA SER A 38 -17.38 17.37 0.04
C SER A 38 -18.76 17.44 -0.60
N TYR A 39 -19.75 17.88 0.19
CA TYR A 39 -21.11 18.05 -0.32
C TYR A 39 -21.22 19.29 -1.21
N ASN A 40 -21.78 19.11 -2.41
CA ASN A 40 -22.07 20.20 -3.34
C ASN A 40 -23.59 20.37 -3.48
N ALA A 41 -24.15 21.39 -2.83
CA ALA A 41 -25.59 21.64 -2.81
C ALA A 41 -26.18 21.98 -4.19
N GLU A 42 -25.44 22.71 -5.03
CA GLU A 42 -25.89 23.15 -6.36
C GLU A 42 -26.00 21.97 -7.33
N GLN A 43 -24.96 21.13 -7.38
CA GLN A 43 -24.95 19.92 -8.20
C GLN A 43 -26.03 18.93 -7.73
N ALA A 44 -26.20 18.81 -6.42
CA ALA A 44 -27.20 17.92 -5.83
C ALA A 44 -28.65 18.36 -6.11
N ALA A 45 -28.89 19.65 -6.37
CA ALA A 45 -30.24 20.16 -6.69
C ALA A 45 -30.69 19.83 -8.11
N THR A 46 -29.76 19.55 -9.03
CA THR A 46 -30.04 19.39 -10.47
C THR A 46 -29.77 18.00 -11.01
N SER A 47 -29.15 17.12 -10.22
CA SER A 47 -28.88 15.73 -10.61
C SER A 47 -30.04 14.79 -10.21
N SER A 48 -29.97 13.54 -10.64
CA SER A 48 -30.73 12.41 -10.07
C SER A 48 -29.77 11.28 -9.67
N PRO A 49 -30.09 10.46 -8.65
CA PRO A 49 -29.23 9.35 -8.26
C PRO A 49 -29.14 8.33 -9.38
N SER A 50 -27.96 7.77 -9.62
CA SER A 50 -27.79 6.74 -10.62
C SER A 50 -28.37 5.38 -10.16
N GLU A 51 -28.55 4.45 -11.10
CA GLU A 51 -28.89 3.06 -10.78
C GLU A 51 -27.79 2.36 -9.94
N LEU A 52 -26.55 2.83 -10.02
CA LEU A 52 -25.45 2.31 -9.22
C LEU A 52 -25.64 2.68 -7.74
N PHE A 53 -26.06 3.91 -7.47
CA PHE A 53 -26.38 4.35 -6.10
C PHE A 53 -27.52 3.55 -5.49
N LYS A 54 -28.55 3.21 -6.27
CA LYS A 54 -29.70 2.46 -5.78
C LYS A 54 -29.27 1.17 -5.07
N LYS A 55 -28.35 0.41 -5.67
CA LYS A 55 -27.79 -0.83 -5.11
C LYS A 55 -27.13 -0.62 -3.75
N LEU A 56 -26.27 0.39 -3.62
CA LEU A 56 -25.65 0.73 -2.33
C LEU A 56 -26.70 1.19 -1.32
N SER A 57 -27.67 1.97 -1.78
CA SER A 57 -28.68 2.60 -0.92
C SER A 57 -29.62 1.58 -0.25
N GLU A 58 -29.89 0.46 -0.92
CA GLU A 58 -30.73 -0.65 -0.45
C GLU A 58 -29.93 -1.69 0.34
N SER A 59 -28.60 -1.59 0.37
CA SER A 59 -27.73 -2.53 1.07
C SER A 59 -27.74 -2.27 2.60
N PRO A 60 -27.72 -3.34 3.42
CA PRO A 60 -27.61 -3.18 4.88
C PRO A 60 -26.28 -2.54 5.33
N GLN A 61 -25.26 -2.54 4.47
CA GLN A 61 -23.95 -1.93 4.68
C GLN A 61 -23.92 -0.43 4.33
N PHE A 62 -25.02 0.15 3.84
CA PHE A 62 -25.09 1.55 3.42
C PHE A 62 -24.48 2.52 4.44
N ARG A 63 -24.90 2.43 5.71
CA ARG A 63 -24.45 3.34 6.77
C ARG A 63 -22.95 3.17 7.04
N GLN A 64 -22.47 1.93 7.06
CA GLN A 64 -21.07 1.61 7.31
C GLN A 64 -20.15 2.16 6.21
N ILE A 65 -20.56 1.99 4.94
CA ILE A 65 -19.83 2.51 3.79
C ILE A 65 -19.87 4.04 3.77
N ALA A 66 -21.05 4.64 3.98
CA ALA A 66 -21.19 6.10 4.02
C ALA A 66 -20.30 6.73 5.10
N LEU A 67 -20.28 6.13 6.30
CA LEU A 67 -19.45 6.60 7.41
C LEU A 67 -17.96 6.59 7.05
N ARG A 68 -17.44 5.47 6.53
CA ARG A 68 -16.03 5.37 6.15
C ARG A 68 -15.66 6.26 4.97
N LEU A 69 -16.55 6.44 4.01
CA LEU A 69 -16.25 7.24 2.82
C LEU A 69 -16.26 8.74 3.13
N LEU A 70 -17.17 9.19 4.00
CA LEU A 70 -17.40 10.61 4.26
C LEU A 70 -16.77 11.09 5.57
N GLN A 71 -16.71 10.25 6.60
CA GLN A 71 -16.17 10.57 7.92
C GLN A 71 -15.21 9.49 8.46
N PRO A 72 -14.17 9.09 7.71
CA PRO A 72 -13.20 8.12 8.21
C PRO A 72 -12.42 8.67 9.41
N ASP A 73 -12.05 7.79 10.34
CA ASP A 73 -11.17 8.10 11.46
C ASP A 73 -9.68 7.91 11.09
N LEU A 74 -9.43 7.03 10.12
CA LEU A 74 -8.11 6.75 9.55
C LEU A 74 -8.23 6.61 8.04
N LYS A 75 -7.41 7.38 7.32
CA LYS A 75 -7.22 7.28 5.86
C LYS A 75 -5.81 6.81 5.57
N ILE A 76 -5.68 5.80 4.73
CA ILE A 76 -4.42 5.39 4.13
C ILE A 76 -4.49 5.73 2.64
N GLU A 77 -3.70 6.72 2.22
CA GLU A 77 -3.55 7.10 0.82
C GLU A 77 -2.44 6.28 0.19
N PHE A 78 -2.75 5.56 -0.90
CA PHE A 78 -1.80 4.82 -1.71
C PHE A 78 -1.65 5.45 -3.09
N ASN A 79 -0.41 5.50 -3.58
CA ASN A 79 -0.11 5.83 -4.96
C ASN A 79 0.76 4.71 -5.57
N SER A 80 0.47 4.31 -6.80
CA SER A 80 1.33 3.42 -7.58
C SER A 80 2.01 4.15 -8.73
N GLY A 81 3.09 3.57 -9.23
CA GLY A 81 3.74 4.00 -10.47
C GLY A 81 5.13 3.40 -10.64
N GLY A 82 5.84 3.82 -11.69
CA GLY A 82 7.21 3.40 -11.97
C GLY A 82 7.34 1.98 -12.54
N ALA A 83 8.53 1.63 -13.05
CA ALA A 83 8.81 0.40 -13.82
C ALA A 83 7.88 0.10 -15.03
N GLY A 84 6.98 1.02 -15.40
CA GLY A 84 5.92 0.80 -16.39
C GLY A 84 4.54 0.52 -15.78
N THR A 85 4.42 0.41 -14.45
CA THR A 85 3.16 0.35 -13.73
C THR A 85 2.39 1.67 -13.89
N ALA A 86 1.09 1.55 -14.15
CA ALA A 86 0.22 2.69 -14.30
C ALA A 86 0.17 3.53 -13.02
N ASP A 87 0.08 4.83 -13.23
CA ASP A 87 -0.18 5.76 -12.14
C ASP A 87 -1.60 5.56 -11.65
N ASP A 88 -1.73 5.30 -10.35
CA ASP A 88 -3.03 5.19 -9.71
C ASP A 88 -2.97 5.80 -8.31
N LYS A 89 -4.13 6.23 -7.83
CA LYS A 89 -4.34 6.77 -6.49
C LYS A 89 -5.62 6.17 -5.91
N TYR A 90 -5.47 5.49 -4.78
CA TYR A 90 -6.57 4.85 -4.09
C TYR A 90 -6.40 4.95 -2.58
N TYR A 91 -7.45 4.61 -1.85
CA TYR A 91 -7.51 4.80 -0.41
C TYR A 91 -7.98 3.54 0.30
N ALA A 92 -7.49 3.32 1.52
CA ALA A 92 -8.14 2.46 2.50
C ALA A 92 -8.64 3.33 3.64
N LEU A 93 -9.94 3.20 3.94
CA LEU A 93 -10.67 4.05 4.88
C LEU A 93 -11.19 3.18 6.02
N LEU A 94 -10.88 3.59 7.24
CA LEU A 94 -11.25 2.87 8.47
C LEU A 94 -12.00 3.82 9.40
N SER A 95 -12.83 3.23 10.25
CA SER A 95 -13.54 3.92 11.33
C SER A 95 -13.31 3.20 12.65
N ALA A 96 -13.43 3.93 13.76
CA ALA A 96 -13.35 3.38 15.11
C ALA A 96 -14.56 2.49 15.48
N ASP A 97 -15.65 2.55 14.72
CA ASP A 97 -16.88 1.80 15.00
C ASP A 97 -16.70 0.28 14.89
N ASP A 98 -15.86 -0.20 13.98
CA ASP A 98 -15.64 -1.62 13.74
C ASP A 98 -14.34 -1.90 12.97
N LYS A 99 -13.98 -3.18 12.83
CA LYS A 99 -12.71 -3.61 12.21
C LYS A 99 -12.65 -3.58 10.67
N THR A 100 -13.76 -3.32 9.98
CA THR A 100 -13.83 -3.38 8.51
C THR A 100 -13.01 -2.28 7.85
N VAL A 101 -12.52 -2.58 6.65
CA VAL A 101 -11.73 -1.66 5.82
C VAL A 101 -12.47 -1.41 4.52
N LEU A 102 -12.70 -0.14 4.19
CA LEU A 102 -13.26 0.26 2.91
C LEU A 102 -12.13 0.69 1.97
N ALA A 103 -11.83 -0.09 0.95
CA ALA A 103 -10.96 0.36 -0.12
C ALA A 103 -11.76 1.17 -1.16
N GLN A 104 -11.26 2.35 -1.51
CA GLN A 104 -11.86 3.25 -2.50
C GLN A 104 -10.89 3.45 -3.67
N LEU A 105 -11.32 3.05 -4.86
CA LEU A 105 -10.59 3.19 -6.12
C LEU A 105 -11.43 4.00 -7.12
N VAL A 106 -10.80 4.42 -8.22
CA VAL A 106 -11.50 5.03 -9.37
C VAL A 106 -11.15 4.23 -10.61
N ASN A 107 -12.15 3.79 -11.36
CA ASN A 107 -11.92 3.02 -12.59
C ASN A 107 -11.63 3.97 -13.79
N SER A 108 -11.36 3.39 -14.96
CA SER A 108 -11.10 4.14 -16.20
C SER A 108 -12.26 5.03 -16.66
N ASP A 109 -13.49 4.73 -16.24
CA ASP A 109 -14.69 5.51 -16.59
C ASP A 109 -14.92 6.68 -15.63
N GLY A 110 -14.06 6.81 -14.60
CA GLY A 110 -14.21 7.79 -13.52
C GLY A 110 -15.17 7.36 -12.42
N ASP A 111 -15.72 6.14 -12.48
CA ASP A 111 -16.62 5.62 -11.45
C ASP A 111 -15.83 5.23 -10.18
N ILE A 112 -16.45 5.48 -9.04
CA ILE A 112 -15.90 5.18 -7.72
C ILE A 112 -16.20 3.72 -7.39
N LEU A 113 -15.16 2.92 -7.18
CA LEU A 113 -15.26 1.54 -6.74
C LEU A 113 -15.01 1.46 -5.24
N LEU A 114 -15.89 0.73 -4.55
CA LEU A 114 -15.90 0.59 -3.10
C LEU A 114 -15.85 -0.90 -2.76
N LEU A 115 -14.77 -1.35 -2.14
CA LEU A 115 -14.57 -2.73 -1.72
C LEU A 115 -14.56 -2.75 -0.18
N LEU A 116 -15.57 -3.35 0.42
CA LEU A 116 -15.68 -3.49 1.86
C LEU A 116 -15.10 -4.83 2.30
N PHE A 117 -13.99 -4.79 3.03
CA PHE A 117 -13.32 -5.95 3.60
C PHE A 117 -13.75 -6.17 5.05
N PRO A 118 -13.89 -7.43 5.50
CA PRO A 118 -14.34 -7.74 6.86
C PRO A 118 -13.34 -7.31 7.93
N ASP A 119 -12.05 -7.21 7.60
CA ASP A 119 -11.00 -6.69 8.47
C ASP A 119 -9.72 -6.30 7.71
N GLY A 120 -8.79 -5.69 8.45
CA GLY A 120 -7.49 -5.29 7.94
C GLY A 120 -6.63 -6.44 7.43
N GLU A 121 -6.70 -7.63 8.03
CA GLU A 121 -5.95 -8.78 7.54
C GLU A 121 -6.44 -9.22 6.16
N SER A 122 -7.77 -9.26 5.97
CA SER A 122 -8.38 -9.60 4.69
C SER A 122 -8.02 -8.60 3.59
N PHE A 123 -8.03 -7.29 3.92
CA PHE A 123 -7.57 -6.24 3.01
C PHE A 123 -6.09 -6.41 2.65
N LEU A 124 -5.21 -6.60 3.63
CA LEU A 124 -3.76 -6.72 3.40
C LEU A 124 -3.41 -7.98 2.62
N ARG A 125 -4.11 -9.09 2.82
CA ARG A 125 -3.91 -10.31 2.03
C ARG A 125 -4.25 -10.07 0.56
N TRP A 126 -5.43 -9.51 0.28
CA TRP A 126 -5.81 -9.10 -1.07
C TRP A 126 -4.79 -8.14 -1.69
N TRP A 127 -4.35 -7.12 -0.94
CA TRP A 127 -3.42 -6.12 -1.43
C TRP A 127 -2.03 -6.71 -1.73
N THR A 128 -1.50 -7.54 -0.84
CA THR A 128 -0.19 -8.19 -1.04
C THR A 128 -0.23 -9.23 -2.16
N ASP A 129 -1.34 -9.91 -2.38
CA ASP A 129 -1.48 -10.82 -3.52
C ASP A 129 -1.46 -10.10 -4.87
N LEU A 130 -1.95 -8.86 -4.92
CA LEU A 130 -1.93 -8.04 -6.13
C LEU A 130 -0.59 -7.33 -6.37
N TYR A 131 -0.01 -6.75 -5.34
CA TYR A 131 1.07 -5.76 -5.50
C TYR A 131 2.44 -6.25 -5.01
N ALA A 132 2.50 -7.31 -4.20
CA ALA A 132 3.76 -7.82 -3.69
C ALA A 132 4.31 -8.96 -4.56
N SER A 133 5.63 -8.94 -4.74
CA SER A 133 6.35 -10.08 -5.28
C SER A 133 6.27 -11.25 -4.30
N THR A 134 6.27 -12.49 -4.81
CA THR A 134 6.48 -13.67 -3.96
C THR A 134 7.80 -13.54 -3.20
N GLY A 135 8.81 -12.97 -3.85
CA GLY A 135 10.17 -12.82 -3.35
C GLY A 135 10.89 -14.16 -3.23
N MET A 136 12.21 -14.08 -3.07
CA MET A 136 13.04 -15.19 -2.62
C MET A 136 13.21 -15.07 -1.10
N GLY A 137 13.17 -16.19 -0.38
CA GLY A 137 13.61 -16.20 1.01
C GLY A 137 15.09 -15.81 1.13
N ALA A 138 15.47 -15.18 2.24
CA ALA A 138 16.86 -14.85 2.60
C ALA A 138 17.59 -13.84 1.69
N TYR A 139 16.90 -12.81 1.19
CA TYR A 139 17.54 -11.67 0.53
C TYR A 139 18.51 -10.95 1.49
N GLN A 140 19.69 -10.58 1.01
CA GLN A 140 20.73 -9.96 1.85
C GLN A 140 20.26 -8.59 2.38
N ASN A 141 20.43 -8.35 3.67
CA ASN A 141 20.13 -7.04 4.23
C ASN A 141 20.99 -5.95 3.54
N VAL A 142 20.32 -4.89 3.07
CA VAL A 142 20.93 -3.76 2.36
C VAL A 142 21.35 -2.67 3.35
N PHE A 143 20.52 -2.38 4.35
CA PHE A 143 20.78 -1.34 5.34
C PHE A 143 20.63 -1.91 6.77
N PRO A 144 21.68 -1.86 7.60
CA PRO A 144 21.71 -2.60 8.86
C PRO A 144 20.79 -2.01 9.94
N ASN A 145 20.56 -0.70 9.91
CA ASN A 145 19.86 0.06 10.95
C ASN A 145 19.02 1.19 10.36
N VAL A 146 18.33 1.95 11.22
CA VAL A 146 17.69 3.20 10.83
C VAL A 146 18.74 4.26 10.49
N MET A 147 18.68 4.84 9.30
CA MET A 147 19.68 5.80 8.79
C MET A 147 19.01 7.09 8.32
N GLU A 148 19.79 8.16 8.09
CA GLU A 148 19.27 9.41 7.50
C GLU A 148 18.81 9.16 6.05
N THR A 149 17.70 9.77 5.65
CA THR A 149 17.10 9.58 4.31
C THR A 149 18.06 9.94 3.17
N GLU A 150 18.99 10.86 3.40
CA GLU A 150 20.07 11.21 2.48
C GLU A 150 20.93 10.01 2.07
N VAL A 151 21.16 9.05 2.98
CA VAL A 151 21.90 7.82 2.66
C VAL A 151 21.12 6.98 1.66
N LEU A 152 19.80 6.86 1.84
CA LEU A 152 18.92 6.19 0.88
C LEU A 152 18.92 6.92 -0.46
N VAL A 153 18.82 8.25 -0.46
CA VAL A 153 18.87 9.06 -1.70
C VAL A 153 20.15 8.78 -2.48
N CYS A 154 21.30 8.79 -1.81
CA CYS A 154 22.56 8.46 -2.45
C CYS A 154 22.63 7.01 -2.96
N ALA A 155 22.12 6.04 -2.19
CA ALA A 155 22.10 4.63 -2.59
C ALA A 155 21.22 4.40 -3.84
N LEU A 156 19.99 4.93 -3.85
CA LEU A 156 19.09 4.83 -5.01
C LEU A 156 19.64 5.58 -6.22
N HIS A 157 20.34 6.70 -5.99
CA HIS A 157 21.05 7.40 -7.06
C HIS A 157 22.15 6.52 -7.69
N CYS A 158 22.92 5.78 -6.89
CA CYS A 158 23.92 4.85 -7.42
C CYS A 158 23.28 3.74 -8.26
N VAL A 159 22.14 3.20 -7.82
CA VAL A 159 21.34 2.24 -8.59
C VAL A 159 20.91 2.85 -9.93
N ASP A 160 20.36 4.05 -9.92
CA ASP A 160 19.93 4.73 -11.15
C ASP A 160 21.10 5.12 -12.08
N ILE A 161 22.27 5.50 -11.54
CA ILE A 161 23.48 5.72 -12.37
C ILE A 161 23.88 4.42 -13.06
N TYR A 162 23.93 3.28 -12.35
CA TYR A 162 24.25 2.00 -12.99
C TYR A 162 23.27 1.68 -14.11
N ARG A 163 21.96 1.85 -13.85
CA ARG A 163 20.89 1.65 -14.83
C ARG A 163 21.08 2.53 -16.06
N ARG A 164 21.43 3.79 -15.85
CA ARG A 164 21.73 4.75 -16.92
C ARG A 164 22.92 4.29 -17.75
N SER A 165 24.07 4.02 -17.11
CA SER A 165 25.28 3.56 -17.80
C SER A 165 25.04 2.27 -18.59
N TYR A 166 24.23 1.34 -18.05
CA TYR A 166 23.85 0.13 -18.76
C TYR A 166 23.04 0.45 -20.04
N MET A 167 22.01 1.29 -19.93
CA MET A 167 21.20 1.69 -21.09
C MET A 167 22.02 2.46 -22.15
N GLU A 168 22.90 3.36 -21.71
CA GLU A 168 23.82 4.08 -22.60
C GLU A 168 24.78 3.11 -23.32
N SER A 169 25.35 2.13 -22.60
CA SER A 169 26.22 1.11 -23.21
C SER A 169 25.53 0.28 -24.29
N MET A 170 24.23 -0.03 -24.12
CA MET A 170 23.44 -0.75 -25.13
C MET A 170 23.22 0.11 -26.38
N LEU A 171 22.97 1.40 -26.22
CA LEU A 171 22.82 2.34 -27.34
C LEU A 171 24.13 2.52 -28.11
N ASP A 172 25.26 2.47 -27.39
CA ASP A 172 26.61 2.57 -27.97
C ASP A 172 27.15 1.24 -28.51
N TYR A 173 26.39 0.13 -28.38
CA TYR A 173 26.83 -1.22 -28.74
C TYR A 173 28.15 -1.64 -28.06
N ARG A 174 28.39 -1.17 -26.83
CA ARG A 174 29.61 -1.50 -26.04
C ARG A 174 29.36 -2.67 -25.09
N SER A 175 30.30 -3.61 -25.03
CA SER A 175 30.28 -4.70 -24.04
C SER A 175 30.89 -4.21 -22.71
N GLY A 176 30.06 -3.64 -21.84
CA GLY A 176 30.50 -3.20 -20.51
C GLY A 176 29.70 -2.00 -19.99
N VAL A 177 29.76 -1.76 -18.68
CA VAL A 177 29.08 -0.65 -18.03
C VAL A 177 30.11 0.27 -17.40
N ASP A 178 30.15 1.53 -17.85
CA ASP A 178 30.99 2.56 -17.25
C ASP A 178 30.54 2.78 -15.81
N SER A 179 31.44 2.47 -14.88
CA SER A 179 31.14 2.42 -13.45
C SER A 179 31.84 3.54 -12.66
N SER A 180 32.65 4.38 -13.30
CA SER A 180 33.35 5.50 -12.64
C SER A 180 32.91 6.84 -13.20
N LEU A 181 32.78 7.85 -12.34
CA LEU A 181 32.45 9.22 -12.68
C LEU A 181 33.07 10.19 -11.68
N SER A 182 33.25 11.45 -12.08
CA SER A 182 33.72 12.48 -11.16
C SER A 182 32.66 12.76 -10.07
N MET A 183 33.12 13.20 -8.90
CA MET A 183 32.23 13.62 -7.81
C MET A 183 31.32 14.78 -8.24
N GLN A 184 31.82 15.66 -9.12
CA GLN A 184 31.03 16.75 -9.70
C GLN A 184 29.86 16.20 -10.52
N ASP A 185 30.12 15.22 -11.40
CA ASP A 185 29.09 14.59 -12.22
C ASP A 185 28.09 13.82 -11.37
N PHE A 186 28.55 13.13 -10.33
CA PHE A 186 27.67 12.43 -9.37
C PHE A 186 26.64 13.39 -8.77
N VAL A 187 27.10 14.54 -8.25
CA VAL A 187 26.23 15.57 -7.67
C VAL A 187 25.33 16.22 -8.72
N GLN A 188 25.84 16.49 -9.92
CA GLN A 188 25.05 17.10 -10.98
C GLN A 188 23.94 16.17 -11.48
N LEU A 189 24.24 14.88 -11.65
CA LEU A 189 23.25 13.86 -12.00
C LEU A 189 22.20 13.70 -10.90
N LEU A 190 22.60 13.77 -9.62
CA LEU A 190 21.64 13.68 -8.52
C LEU A 190 20.64 14.85 -8.56
N LYS A 191 21.14 16.08 -8.73
CA LYS A 191 20.28 17.27 -8.85
C LYS A 191 19.30 17.13 -10.00
N ARG A 192 19.75 16.61 -11.15
CA ARG A 192 18.89 16.34 -12.30
C ARG A 192 17.85 15.26 -12.01
N SER A 193 18.25 14.17 -11.33
CA SER A 193 17.36 13.08 -10.96
C SER A 193 16.23 13.57 -10.05
N LEU A 194 16.57 14.27 -8.97
CA LEU A 194 15.59 14.83 -8.02
C LEU A 194 14.63 15.85 -8.68
N ALA A 195 15.04 16.51 -9.77
CA ALA A 195 14.20 17.42 -10.52
C ALA A 195 13.34 16.74 -11.61
N SER A 196 13.68 15.53 -12.04
CA SER A 196 13.18 14.95 -13.30
C SER A 196 11.71 14.54 -13.27
N ARG A 197 11.14 14.21 -12.10
CA ARG A 197 9.81 13.57 -11.92
C ARG A 197 9.55 12.31 -12.77
N ASP A 198 10.58 11.77 -13.43
CA ASP A 198 10.46 10.66 -14.36
C ASP A 198 10.48 9.34 -13.58
N LYS A 199 9.29 8.77 -13.41
CA LYS A 199 9.09 7.55 -12.62
C LYS A 199 9.63 6.27 -13.26
N ARG A 200 10.29 6.36 -14.43
CA ARG A 200 11.08 5.22 -14.94
C ARG A 200 12.36 5.01 -14.11
N TRP A 201 12.77 6.03 -13.36
CA TRP A 201 13.91 6.01 -12.45
C TRP A 201 13.46 5.77 -11.01
N LEU A 202 14.23 4.99 -10.26
CA LEU A 202 13.85 4.51 -8.94
C LEU A 202 13.80 5.66 -7.91
N LEU A 203 14.83 6.50 -7.90
CA LEU A 203 14.92 7.62 -6.96
C LEU A 203 13.79 8.66 -7.19
N PRO A 204 13.54 9.13 -8.44
CA PRO A 204 12.39 10.00 -8.70
C PRO A 204 11.07 9.34 -8.32
N THR A 205 10.89 8.04 -8.61
CA THR A 205 9.66 7.32 -8.25
C THR A 205 9.37 7.39 -6.76
N MET A 206 10.36 7.11 -5.91
CA MET A 206 10.21 7.19 -4.46
C MET A 206 9.64 8.54 -4.01
N PHE A 207 10.16 9.65 -4.52
CA PHE A 207 9.65 10.98 -4.18
C PHE A 207 8.30 11.29 -4.82
N GLU A 208 8.08 10.89 -6.07
CA GLU A 208 6.85 11.21 -6.81
C GLU A 208 5.61 10.51 -6.24
N ILE A 209 5.75 9.26 -5.79
CA ILE A 209 4.59 8.46 -5.37
C ILE A 209 4.44 8.37 -3.85
N THR A 210 5.47 8.66 -3.04
CA THR A 210 5.36 8.59 -1.57
C THR A 210 4.76 9.89 -1.03
N PRO A 211 3.50 9.90 -0.54
CA PRO A 211 2.83 11.14 -0.14
C PRO A 211 3.62 11.88 0.94
N GLY A 212 3.80 13.19 0.75
CA GLY A 212 4.49 14.06 1.71
C GLY A 212 6.03 13.93 1.76
N LEU A 213 6.64 12.95 1.08
CA LEU A 213 8.10 12.78 1.12
C LEU A 213 8.84 13.95 0.46
N LYS A 214 8.28 14.54 -0.61
CA LYS A 214 8.82 15.72 -1.30
C LYS A 214 9.01 16.96 -0.41
N ASN A 215 8.32 17.01 0.73
CA ASN A 215 8.42 18.12 1.66
C ASN A 215 9.64 17.99 2.59
N SER A 216 10.36 16.85 2.53
CA SER A 216 11.55 16.62 3.32
C SER A 216 12.71 17.47 2.79
N SER A 217 13.45 18.12 3.70
CA SER A 217 14.71 18.77 3.33
C SER A 217 15.78 17.69 3.13
N ILE A 218 16.34 17.61 1.92
CA ILE A 218 17.42 16.69 1.58
C ILE A 218 18.70 17.51 1.43
N ALA A 219 19.63 17.34 2.35
CA ALA A 219 20.91 18.06 2.35
C ALA A 219 22.07 17.08 2.52
N LEU A 220 22.69 16.71 1.38
CA LEU A 220 23.81 15.79 1.40
C LEU A 220 25.05 16.41 2.07
N ASN A 221 25.78 15.59 2.81
CA ASN A 221 27.07 15.91 3.39
C ASN A 221 28.08 14.76 3.16
N PRO A 222 29.39 14.98 3.44
CA PRO A 222 30.41 13.97 3.22
C PRO A 222 30.21 12.65 4.00
N GLU A 223 29.55 12.69 5.17
CA GLU A 223 29.30 11.47 5.95
C GLU A 223 28.33 10.54 5.22
N HIS A 224 27.35 11.07 4.48
CA HIS A 224 26.45 10.24 3.66
C HIS A 224 27.20 9.46 2.59
N MET A 225 28.20 10.09 1.97
CA MET A 225 29.05 9.45 0.95
C MET A 225 29.93 8.35 1.57
N LYS A 226 30.47 8.60 2.76
CA LYS A 226 31.20 7.59 3.52
C LYS A 226 30.31 6.39 3.88
N GLN A 227 29.09 6.64 4.34
CA GLN A 227 28.13 5.60 4.70
C GLN A 227 27.74 4.71 3.52
N ILE A 228 27.45 5.27 2.34
CA ILE A 228 27.16 4.45 1.14
C ILE A 228 28.41 3.68 0.66
N GLY A 229 29.61 4.20 0.93
CA GLY A 229 30.87 3.50 0.69
C GLY A 229 31.04 2.28 1.60
N GLU A 230 30.81 2.45 2.91
CA GLU A 230 30.81 1.35 3.90
C GLU A 230 29.74 0.30 3.60
N LEU A 231 28.60 0.72 3.06
CA LEU A 231 27.56 -0.19 2.58
C LEU A 231 27.95 -0.89 1.27
N GLY A 232 28.99 -0.47 0.56
CA GLY A 232 29.46 -1.09 -0.68
C GLY A 232 28.71 -0.66 -1.94
N PHE A 233 28.05 0.50 -1.93
CA PHE A 233 27.50 1.11 -3.15
C PHE A 233 28.58 1.79 -3.99
N ILE A 234 29.61 2.34 -3.35
CA ILE A 234 30.71 3.01 -4.04
C ILE A 234 32.07 2.69 -3.43
N THR A 235 33.11 2.90 -4.22
CA THR A 235 34.47 3.19 -3.76
C THR A 235 34.84 4.59 -4.25
N SER A 236 35.44 5.41 -3.40
CA SER A 236 35.84 6.77 -3.76
C SER A 236 37.35 6.95 -3.66
N ASP A 237 37.95 7.58 -4.66
CA ASP A 237 39.32 8.09 -4.64
C ASP A 237 39.24 9.60 -4.92
N ALA A 238 39.83 10.45 -4.07
CA ALA A 238 39.93 11.92 -4.16
C ALA A 238 38.80 12.65 -4.92
N ASN A 239 38.79 12.59 -6.26
CA ASN A 239 37.82 13.27 -7.13
C ASN A 239 36.82 12.35 -7.84
N ASP A 240 37.01 11.04 -7.81
CA ASP A 240 36.23 10.05 -8.55
C ASP A 240 35.43 9.14 -7.62
N VAL A 241 34.25 8.77 -8.09
CA VAL A 241 33.34 7.81 -7.46
C VAL A 241 33.20 6.65 -8.43
N THR A 242 33.51 5.44 -7.96
CA THR A 242 33.27 4.21 -8.71
C THR A 242 32.14 3.42 -8.06
N LEU A 243 31.15 3.00 -8.85
CA LEU A 243 30.07 2.12 -8.41
C LEU A 243 30.63 0.76 -8.02
N ALA A 244 30.44 0.40 -6.76
CA ALA A 244 30.86 -0.87 -6.20
C ALA A 244 29.78 -1.95 -6.38
N GLU A 245 30.07 -3.15 -5.89
CA GLU A 245 29.31 -4.36 -6.19
C GLU A 245 27.81 -4.25 -5.86
N ARG A 246 27.45 -3.57 -4.76
CA ARG A 246 26.04 -3.44 -4.39
C ARG A 246 25.24 -2.61 -5.39
N SER A 247 25.82 -1.53 -5.91
CA SER A 247 25.19 -0.72 -6.96
C SER A 247 24.97 -1.50 -8.24
N ARG A 248 25.91 -2.39 -8.58
CA ARG A 248 25.82 -3.26 -9.76
C ARG A 248 24.72 -4.30 -9.57
N ILE A 249 24.73 -5.04 -8.46
CA ILE A 249 23.73 -6.08 -8.16
C ILE A 249 22.33 -5.48 -8.13
N MET A 250 22.11 -4.43 -7.33
CA MET A 250 20.79 -3.79 -7.23
C MET A 250 20.41 -3.11 -8.55
N GLY A 251 21.36 -2.48 -9.23
CA GLY A 251 21.18 -1.92 -10.57
C GLY A 251 20.64 -2.96 -11.54
N THR A 252 21.30 -4.12 -11.66
CA THR A 252 20.85 -5.24 -12.50
C THR A 252 19.48 -5.77 -12.07
N GLU A 253 19.22 -5.93 -10.77
CA GLU A 253 17.92 -6.33 -10.24
C GLU A 253 16.80 -5.37 -10.69
N PHE A 254 17.01 -4.05 -10.55
CA PHE A 254 16.01 -3.06 -10.93
C PHE A 254 15.84 -2.87 -12.44
N ILE A 255 16.83 -3.25 -13.25
CA ILE A 255 16.69 -3.33 -14.72
C ILE A 255 15.80 -4.51 -15.11
N THR A 256 16.04 -5.66 -14.48
CA THR A 256 15.54 -6.95 -14.96
C THR A 256 14.21 -7.35 -14.34
N SER A 257 13.90 -6.87 -13.14
CA SER A 257 12.86 -7.47 -12.32
C SER A 257 12.03 -6.49 -11.49
N TRP A 258 12.21 -5.18 -11.66
CA TRP A 258 11.40 -4.18 -10.95
C TRP A 258 9.95 -4.23 -11.44
N MET A 259 9.01 -4.47 -10.53
CA MET A 259 7.59 -4.67 -10.86
C MET A 259 6.75 -3.39 -10.72
N GLY A 260 7.34 -2.30 -10.24
CA GLY A 260 6.67 -1.04 -9.96
C GLY A 260 7.00 -0.51 -8.57
N GLY A 261 6.40 0.60 -8.19
CA GLY A 261 6.52 1.22 -6.88
C GLY A 261 5.15 1.52 -6.29
N PHE A 262 5.07 1.44 -4.96
CA PHE A 262 3.88 1.77 -4.19
C PHE A 262 4.28 2.65 -3.02
N GLY A 263 3.79 3.88 -2.98
CA GLY A 263 3.98 4.81 -1.86
C GLY A 263 2.68 4.99 -1.10
N TRP A 264 2.73 5.01 0.23
CA TRP A 264 1.54 5.30 1.02
C TRP A 264 1.79 6.10 2.29
N GLN A 265 0.75 6.83 2.71
CA GLN A 265 0.72 7.56 3.97
C GLN A 265 -0.57 7.29 4.72
N ALA A 266 -0.45 6.98 6.00
CA ALA A 266 -1.57 6.85 6.92
C ALA A 266 -1.75 8.15 7.72
N THR A 267 -2.96 8.70 7.68
CA THR A 267 -3.35 9.92 8.40
C THR A 267 -4.61 9.62 9.23
N ALA A 268 -4.57 9.92 10.52
CA ALA A 268 -5.72 9.79 11.42
C ALA A 268 -6.23 11.15 11.89
N LEU A 269 -7.50 11.19 12.29
CA LEU A 269 -8.09 12.35 12.95
C LEU A 269 -7.97 12.16 14.47
N ILE A 270 -7.03 12.85 15.10
CA ILE A 270 -6.78 12.77 16.54
C ILE A 270 -7.10 14.13 17.15
N ASP A 271 -8.06 14.17 18.07
CA ASP A 271 -8.59 15.41 18.66
C ASP A 271 -9.10 16.41 17.62
N GLY A 272 -9.70 15.92 16.53
CA GLY A 272 -10.20 16.74 15.42
C GLY A 272 -9.11 17.32 14.51
N GLN A 273 -7.84 16.93 14.69
CA GLN A 273 -6.73 17.34 13.84
C GLN A 273 -6.12 16.17 13.06
N GLU A 274 -5.76 16.43 11.81
CA GLU A 274 -5.05 15.44 11.01
C GLU A 274 -3.63 15.22 11.53
N ARG A 275 -3.31 13.95 11.80
CA ARG A 275 -1.96 13.54 12.18
C ARG A 275 -1.47 12.45 11.24
N SER A 276 -0.35 12.72 10.57
CA SER A 276 0.36 11.71 9.78
C SER A 276 1.01 10.71 10.72
N LEU A 277 0.57 9.45 10.66
CA LEU A 277 1.03 8.37 11.53
C LEU A 277 2.19 7.57 10.93
N SER A 278 2.20 7.40 9.61
CA SER A 278 3.18 6.55 8.93
C SER A 278 3.34 6.97 7.49
N ARG A 279 4.55 6.79 6.95
CA ARG A 279 4.88 6.98 5.54
C ARG A 279 5.78 5.85 5.06
N VAL A 280 5.45 5.24 3.93
CA VAL A 280 6.12 4.04 3.43
C VAL A 280 6.25 4.08 1.92
N PHE A 281 7.34 3.52 1.41
CA PHE A 281 7.57 3.22 0.01
C PHE A 281 7.92 1.74 -0.13
N LEU A 282 7.34 1.09 -1.13
CA LEU A 282 7.61 -0.29 -1.49
C LEU A 282 8.05 -0.36 -2.94
N ALA A 283 9.17 -1.02 -3.19
CA ALA A 283 9.66 -1.32 -4.53
C ALA A 283 9.84 -2.85 -4.68
N PRO A 284 8.79 -3.57 -5.10
CA PRO A 284 8.90 -5.01 -5.35
C PRO A 284 9.75 -5.31 -6.57
N THR A 285 10.62 -6.29 -6.43
CA THR A 285 11.37 -6.94 -7.51
C THR A 285 11.00 -8.42 -7.52
N ALA A 286 11.40 -9.18 -8.56
CA ALA A 286 11.22 -10.63 -8.53
C ALA A 286 11.96 -11.29 -7.34
N PHE A 287 12.98 -10.63 -6.77
CA PHE A 287 13.81 -11.17 -5.71
C PHE A 287 13.33 -10.80 -4.31
N THR A 288 12.78 -9.61 -4.09
CA THR A 288 12.31 -9.20 -2.76
C THR A 288 11.33 -8.03 -2.82
N ASN A 289 10.62 -7.82 -1.72
CA ASN A 289 9.83 -6.63 -1.49
C ASN A 289 10.69 -5.63 -0.69
N HIS A 290 11.29 -4.64 -1.35
CA HIS A 290 12.04 -3.58 -0.67
C HIS A 290 11.07 -2.61 0.02
N LEU A 291 10.79 -2.84 1.30
CA LEU A 291 9.94 -1.99 2.13
C LEU A 291 10.77 -0.93 2.82
N ILE A 292 10.41 0.33 2.64
CA ILE A 292 11.10 1.49 3.19
C ILE A 292 10.10 2.31 3.99
N SER A 293 10.25 2.35 5.31
CA SER A 293 9.44 3.19 6.19
C SER A 293 10.19 4.47 6.57
N PHE A 294 9.50 5.60 6.57
CA PHE A 294 10.08 6.90 6.92
C PHE A 294 9.57 7.38 8.27
N GLU A 295 10.48 7.90 9.09
CA GLU A 295 10.18 8.52 10.37
C GLU A 295 10.69 9.98 10.39
N ALA A 296 9.91 10.86 11.02
CA ALA A 296 10.34 12.23 11.23
C ALA A 296 11.47 12.27 12.28
N ALA A 297 12.49 13.07 12.00
CA ALA A 297 13.56 13.38 12.94
C ALA A 297 13.53 14.86 13.35
N GLN A 298 14.43 15.27 14.24
CA GLN A 298 14.51 16.66 14.69
C GLN A 298 14.80 17.62 13.51
N ALA A 299 14.29 18.84 13.62
CA ALA A 299 14.54 19.93 12.68
C ALA A 299 14.15 19.64 11.21
N GLY A 300 13.07 18.88 10.98
CA GLY A 300 12.55 18.61 9.63
C GLY A 300 13.36 17.59 8.83
N LYS A 301 14.37 16.98 9.45
CA LYS A 301 15.07 15.83 8.89
C LYS A 301 14.17 14.60 8.88
N THR A 302 14.51 13.63 8.03
CA THR A 302 13.82 12.34 8.00
C THR A 302 14.83 11.21 8.07
N ARG A 303 14.41 10.11 8.67
CA ARG A 303 15.17 8.85 8.70
C ARG A 303 14.34 7.77 8.04
N PHE A 304 15.01 6.71 7.62
CA PHE A 304 14.36 5.56 7.02
C PHE A 304 14.80 4.26 7.67
N ARG A 305 13.93 3.27 7.58
CA ARG A 305 14.21 1.85 7.82
C ARG A 305 13.94 1.10 6.53
N HIS A 306 14.87 0.26 6.11
CA HIS A 306 14.68 -0.68 5.01
C HIS A 306 14.48 -2.10 5.55
N GLN A 307 13.58 -2.84 4.93
CA GLN A 307 13.35 -4.26 5.14
C GLN A 307 13.21 -4.93 3.77
N ALA A 308 13.96 -6.01 3.56
CA ALA A 308 13.74 -6.94 2.47
C ALA A 308 12.86 -8.08 2.99
N ALA A 309 11.78 -8.40 2.27
CA ALA A 309 10.81 -9.39 2.69
C ALA A 309 10.27 -10.19 1.50
N ASN A 310 10.03 -11.49 1.69
CA ASN A 310 9.13 -12.23 0.82
C ASN A 310 7.66 -11.81 1.06
N ARG A 311 6.71 -12.30 0.27
CA ARG A 311 5.30 -11.90 0.40
C ARG A 311 4.72 -12.18 1.79
N GLN A 312 5.02 -13.34 2.36
CA GLN A 312 4.48 -13.74 3.66
C GLN A 312 5.04 -12.86 4.78
N GLU A 313 6.35 -12.64 4.80
CA GLU A 313 7.00 -11.73 5.75
C GLU A 313 6.45 -10.30 5.61
N LEU A 314 6.22 -9.82 4.38
CA LEU A 314 5.62 -8.52 4.14
C LEU A 314 4.20 -8.44 4.73
N LEU A 315 3.37 -9.47 4.52
CA LEU A 315 2.02 -9.52 5.08
C LEU A 315 2.04 -9.46 6.62
N GLU A 316 2.97 -10.16 7.26
CA GLU A 316 3.16 -10.13 8.71
C GLU A 316 3.59 -8.73 9.21
N ILE A 317 4.56 -8.11 8.52
CA ILE A 317 5.02 -6.74 8.81
C ILE A 317 3.84 -5.75 8.67
N LEU A 318 3.10 -5.81 7.57
CA LEU A 318 1.98 -4.90 7.31
C LEU A 318 0.82 -5.13 8.27
N SER A 319 0.60 -6.37 8.72
CA SER A 319 -0.41 -6.68 9.73
C SER A 319 -0.05 -6.08 11.09
N GLY A 320 1.22 -6.16 11.50
CA GLY A 320 1.72 -5.47 12.70
C GLY A 320 1.57 -3.94 12.58
N TRP A 321 1.91 -3.39 11.41
CA TRP A 321 1.74 -1.98 11.10
C TRP A 321 0.28 -1.53 11.16
N MET A 322 -0.66 -2.26 10.55
CA MET A 322 -2.08 -1.92 10.55
C MET A 322 -2.69 -1.93 11.96
N LYS A 323 -2.30 -2.90 12.80
CA LYS A 323 -2.68 -2.92 14.22
C LYS A 323 -2.12 -1.72 14.99
N ALA A 324 -0.89 -1.29 14.70
CA ALA A 324 -0.30 -0.10 15.31
C ALA A 324 -1.03 1.18 14.89
N LEU A 325 -1.43 1.29 13.62
CA LEU A 325 -2.26 2.40 13.14
C LEU A 325 -3.62 2.43 13.82
N GLY A 326 -4.30 1.28 13.94
CA GLY A 326 -5.59 1.18 14.61
C GLY A 326 -5.52 1.71 16.05
N ARG A 327 -4.53 1.25 16.83
CA ARG A 327 -4.30 1.74 18.19
C ARG A 327 -4.03 3.25 18.24
N ALA A 328 -3.21 3.77 17.33
CA ALA A 328 -2.88 5.20 17.28
C ALA A 328 -4.10 6.06 16.88
N ALA A 329 -5.00 5.53 16.06
CA ALA A 329 -6.24 6.19 15.63
C ALA A 329 -7.42 5.97 16.60
N GLY A 330 -7.22 5.26 17.72
CA GLY A 330 -8.32 4.92 18.64
C GLY A 330 -9.30 3.88 18.09
N ILE A 331 -8.96 3.21 17.00
CA ILE A 331 -9.71 2.06 16.47
C ILE A 331 -9.36 0.88 17.36
N THR A 332 -10.20 0.65 18.36
CA THR A 332 -10.05 -0.51 19.24
C THR A 332 -10.37 -1.76 18.44
N ASP A 333 -9.53 -2.79 18.60
CA ASP A 333 -10.04 -4.15 18.50
C ASP A 333 -11.10 -4.23 19.61
N ALA A 334 -12.36 -3.92 19.30
CA ALA A 334 -13.44 -4.44 20.10
C ALA A 334 -13.17 -5.94 20.09
N GLU A 335 -12.68 -6.47 21.23
CA GLU A 335 -12.67 -7.90 21.43
C GLU A 335 -14.02 -8.35 20.94
N SER A 336 -14.02 -9.15 19.86
CA SER A 336 -15.12 -10.03 19.58
C SER A 336 -15.38 -10.65 20.93
N SER A 337 -16.48 -10.25 21.58
CA SER A 337 -16.97 -10.93 22.76
C SER A 337 -17.00 -12.38 22.34
N THR A 338 -16.03 -13.14 22.82
CA THR A 338 -15.96 -14.59 22.64
C THR A 338 -16.97 -15.14 23.63
N GLU A 339 -18.24 -14.80 23.42
CA GLU A 339 -19.26 -15.78 23.68
C GLU A 339 -19.03 -16.84 22.60
N PRO A 340 -18.63 -18.06 22.98
CA PRO A 340 -18.38 -19.09 21.99
C PRO A 340 -19.65 -19.23 21.15
N PRO A 341 -19.55 -19.26 19.81
CA PRO A 341 -20.70 -19.64 19.01
C PRO A 341 -21.18 -20.99 19.55
N PRO A 342 -22.50 -21.20 19.76
CA PRO A 342 -22.98 -22.50 20.17
C PRO A 342 -22.41 -23.50 19.19
N ALA A 343 -21.66 -24.46 19.72
CA ALA A 343 -20.98 -25.49 18.95
C ALA A 343 -21.90 -25.91 17.81
N SER A 344 -21.44 -25.74 16.57
CA SER A 344 -22.20 -26.11 15.39
C SER A 344 -22.67 -27.54 15.57
N ALA A 345 -23.97 -27.68 15.87
CA ALA A 345 -24.61 -28.98 15.92
C ALA A 345 -24.44 -29.54 14.51
N GLN A 346 -23.51 -30.48 14.35
CA GLN A 346 -23.27 -31.15 13.07
C GLN A 346 -24.62 -31.66 12.57
N VAL A 347 -25.09 -31.04 11.49
CA VAL A 347 -26.33 -31.43 10.82
C VAL A 347 -26.11 -32.85 10.30
N ARG A 348 -26.79 -33.82 10.90
CA ARG A 348 -26.72 -35.23 10.48
C ARG A 348 -27.80 -35.48 9.45
N PHE A 349 -27.51 -36.29 8.44
CA PHE A 349 -28.48 -36.71 7.43
C PHE A 349 -28.71 -38.23 7.54
N CYS A 350 -29.93 -38.67 7.27
CA CYS A 350 -30.30 -40.08 7.29
C CYS A 350 -29.55 -40.84 6.20
N SER A 351 -28.79 -41.86 6.57
CA SER A 351 -28.05 -42.72 5.63
C SER A 351 -28.96 -43.49 4.66
N ASN A 352 -30.24 -43.66 4.99
CA ASN A 352 -31.19 -44.40 4.16
C ASN A 352 -31.98 -43.51 3.19
N CYS A 353 -32.37 -42.29 3.60
CA CYS A 353 -33.25 -41.43 2.79
C CYS A 353 -32.74 -39.99 2.56
N GLY A 354 -31.60 -39.62 3.17
CA GLY A 354 -30.99 -38.30 3.01
C GLY A 354 -31.67 -37.15 3.77
N ALA A 355 -32.76 -37.41 4.51
CA ALA A 355 -33.45 -36.37 5.27
C ALA A 355 -32.60 -35.85 6.45
N GLU A 356 -32.69 -34.55 6.74
CA GLU A 356 -32.02 -33.92 7.87
C GLU A 356 -32.53 -34.46 9.21
N ILE A 357 -31.60 -34.81 10.10
CA ILE A 357 -31.85 -35.38 11.42
C ILE A 357 -31.55 -34.33 12.47
N ARG A 358 -32.58 -33.97 13.24
CA ARG A 358 -32.40 -33.15 14.43
C ARG A 358 -31.65 -33.93 15.52
N PRO A 359 -30.73 -33.29 16.28
CA PRO A 359 -29.99 -33.94 17.36
C PRO A 359 -30.91 -34.65 18.38
N GLY A 360 -30.51 -35.83 18.83
CA GLY A 360 -31.21 -36.58 19.90
C GLY A 360 -32.34 -37.52 19.45
N LYS A 361 -32.55 -37.73 18.14
CA LYS A 361 -33.53 -38.70 17.61
C LYS A 361 -32.90 -40.08 17.44
N ARG A 362 -33.64 -41.14 17.84
CA ARG A 362 -33.24 -42.56 17.66
C ARG A 362 -33.74 -43.16 16.34
N PHE A 363 -34.69 -42.51 15.67
CA PHE A 363 -35.30 -42.94 14.41
C PHE A 363 -35.51 -41.74 13.48
N CYS A 364 -35.37 -41.95 12.18
CA CYS A 364 -35.63 -40.95 11.16
C CYS A 364 -37.13 -40.65 11.10
N THR A 365 -37.51 -39.39 11.26
CA THR A 365 -38.93 -38.99 11.21
C THR A 365 -39.53 -39.04 9.80
N ALA A 366 -38.71 -39.14 8.75
CA ALA A 366 -39.16 -39.23 7.37
C ALA A 366 -39.37 -40.67 6.88
N CYS A 367 -38.53 -41.63 7.30
CA CYS A 367 -38.59 -43.01 6.80
C CYS A 367 -38.68 -44.10 7.88
N GLY A 368 -38.64 -43.74 9.17
CA GLY A 368 -38.75 -44.69 10.28
C GLY A 368 -37.50 -45.53 10.58
N ASN A 369 -36.43 -45.41 9.78
CA ASN A 369 -35.20 -46.16 10.00
C ASN A 369 -34.49 -45.74 11.31
N SER A 370 -33.87 -46.69 12.02
CA SER A 370 -33.04 -46.36 13.20
C SER A 370 -31.78 -45.59 12.78
N LEU A 371 -31.40 -44.60 13.59
CA LEU A 371 -30.34 -43.62 13.30
C LEU A 371 -29.00 -43.93 13.94
#